data_AF-A0A540X820-F1
#
_entry.id   AF-A0A540X820-F1
#
_cell.length_a   1.000
_cell.length_b   1.000
_cell.length_c   1.000
_cell.angle_alpha   90.00
_cell.angle_beta   90.00
_cell.angle_gamma   90.00
#
_symmetry.space_group_name_H-M   'P 1'
#
loop_
_entity.id
_entity.type
_entity.pdbx_description
1 polymer ?
#
loop_
_entity_poly.entity_id
_entity_poly.type
_entity_poly.pdbx_seq_one_letter_code
_entity_poly.pdbx_strand_id
1 'polypeptide(L)'
;MPSSFLQLLVKTHPWGATLLLVVGFALALRVASWMSGWHGLARQFRADGPAPSDMRNFTTGKIGWIDYKSCLAVGGDAQGLYLVPNLIFRLFHPPLRIPWSEIHDREVTSFFFVKRDTFRAGEHSTRIRLRAAVTESLDFYLPPAN
;
A
#
# COMPACT_ATOMS: atom_id res chain seq x y z
N MET A 1 20.44 42.70 -2.66
CA MET A 1 19.08 42.50 -2.09
C MET A 1 18.24 41.70 -3.07
N PRO A 2 18.12 40.35 -2.94
CA PRO A 2 17.33 39.53 -3.85
C PRO A 2 16.02 38.99 -3.23
N SER A 3 15.56 39.54 -2.09
CA SER A 3 14.38 39.04 -1.39
C SER A 3 13.04 39.51 -1.98
N SER A 4 13.02 40.56 -2.81
CA SER A 4 11.78 41.16 -3.31
C SER A 4 11.17 40.42 -4.50
N PHE A 5 11.97 39.90 -5.43
CA PHE A 5 11.46 39.23 -6.64
C PHE A 5 10.82 37.87 -6.32
N LEU A 6 11.46 37.08 -5.44
CA LEU A 6 10.91 35.80 -4.98
C LEU A 6 9.62 35.98 -4.16
N GLN A 7 9.53 37.04 -3.36
CA GLN A 7 8.31 37.34 -2.63
C GLN A 7 7.17 37.83 -3.53
N LEU A 8 7.48 38.53 -4.63
CA LEU A 8 6.48 38.97 -5.60
C LEU A 8 5.88 37.78 -6.36
N LEU A 9 6.70 36.82 -6.77
CA LEU A 9 6.28 35.61 -7.50
C LEU A 9 5.39 34.69 -6.65
N VAL A 10 5.64 34.61 -5.34
CA VAL A 10 4.79 33.87 -4.39
C VAL A 10 3.46 34.61 -4.12
N LYS A 11 3.46 35.95 -4.15
CA LYS A 11 2.26 36.77 -3.93
C LYS A 11 1.35 36.89 -5.16
N THR A 12 1.90 36.88 -6.38
CA THR A 12 1.13 37.10 -7.63
C THR A 12 0.46 35.84 -8.18
N HIS A 13 0.86 34.64 -7.73
CA HIS A 13 0.19 33.39 -8.06
C HIS A 13 0.06 32.52 -6.80
N PRO A 14 -1.02 32.67 -5.99
CA PRO A 14 -1.27 31.82 -4.82
C PRO A 14 -1.35 30.32 -5.16
N TRP A 15 -1.40 30.00 -6.45
CA TRP A 15 -1.53 28.64 -6.98
C TRP A 15 -0.17 28.01 -7.24
N GLY A 16 0.92 28.79 -7.32
CA GLY A 16 2.27 28.26 -7.58
C GLY A 16 2.76 27.34 -6.46
N ALA A 17 2.62 27.75 -5.20
CA ALA A 17 2.95 26.91 -4.05
C ALA A 17 2.05 25.67 -3.98
N THR A 18 0.76 25.84 -4.29
CA THR A 18 -0.21 24.73 -4.33
C THR A 18 0.13 23.71 -5.42
N LEU A 19 0.46 24.15 -6.64
CA LEU A 19 0.86 23.29 -7.75
C LEU A 19 2.15 22.55 -7.42
N LEU A 20 3.15 23.23 -6.86
CA LEU A 20 4.40 22.61 -6.45
C LEU A 20 4.17 21.53 -5.37
N LEU A 21 3.28 21.79 -4.41
CA LEU A 21 2.91 20.82 -3.39
C LEU A 21 2.19 19.61 -4.00
N VAL A 22 1.23 19.82 -4.91
CA VAL A 22 0.49 18.74 -5.58
C VAL A 22 1.42 17.89 -6.45
N VAL A 23 2.28 18.52 -7.26
CA VAL A 23 3.25 17.82 -8.11
C VAL A 23 4.28 17.08 -7.28
N GLY A 24 4.83 17.73 -6.24
CA GLY A 24 5.77 17.12 -5.32
C GLY A 24 5.17 15.91 -4.59
N PHE A 25 3.93 16.04 -4.11
CA PHE A 25 3.20 14.94 -3.48
C PHE A 25 2.94 13.78 -4.47
N ALA A 26 2.50 14.09 -5.69
CA ALA A 26 2.29 13.07 -6.73
C ALA A 26 3.59 12.33 -7.06
N LEU A 27 4.71 13.04 -7.20
CA LEU A 27 6.02 12.43 -7.44
C LEU A 27 6.46 11.55 -6.26
N ALA A 28 6.27 12.01 -5.03
CA ALA A 28 6.57 11.22 -3.84
C ALA A 28 5.77 9.91 -3.80
N LEU A 29 4.46 9.96 -4.10
CA LEU A 29 3.62 8.77 -4.19
C LEU A 29 4.09 7.82 -5.30
N ARG A 30 4.47 8.38 -6.45
CA ARG A 30 4.95 7.62 -7.60
C ARG A 30 6.27 6.89 -7.31
N VAL A 31 7.17 7.52 -6.56
CA VAL A 31 8.44 6.93 -6.10
C VAL A 31 8.18 5.87 -5.02
N ALA A 32 7.32 6.15 -4.05
CA ALA A 32 6.95 5.19 -3.01
C ALA A 32 6.34 3.90 -3.58
N SER A 33 5.51 4.02 -4.62
CA SER A 33 4.94 2.86 -5.34
C SER A 33 6.02 1.98 -5.97
N TRP A 34 7.11 2.56 -6.47
CA TRP A 34 8.23 1.81 -7.03
C TRP A 34 9.10 1.18 -5.95
N MET A 35 9.49 1.95 -4.93
CA MET A 35 10.37 1.48 -3.85
C MET A 35 9.72 0.41 -2.97
N SER A 36 8.40 0.44 -2.79
CA SER A 36 7.67 -0.58 -2.04
C SER A 36 7.54 -1.91 -2.78
N GLY A 37 7.68 -1.90 -4.11
CA GLY A 37 7.28 -3.03 -4.97
C GLY A 37 5.80 -3.02 -5.36
N TRP A 38 5.00 -2.04 -4.88
CA TRP A 38 3.57 -1.95 -5.23
C TRP A 38 3.36 -1.87 -6.74
N HIS A 39 4.19 -1.11 -7.46
CA HIS A 39 4.06 -1.01 -8.91
C HIS A 39 4.26 -2.36 -9.62
N GLY A 40 5.19 -3.19 -9.14
CA GLY A 40 5.39 -4.54 -9.68
C GLY A 40 4.15 -5.41 -9.44
N LEU A 41 3.66 -5.43 -8.19
CA LEU A 41 2.43 -6.13 -7.83
C LEU A 41 1.23 -5.63 -8.65
N ALA A 42 1.11 -4.32 -8.85
CA ALA A 42 0.04 -3.71 -9.63
C ALA A 42 0.07 -4.06 -11.12
N ARG A 43 1.23 -4.42 -11.68
CA ARG A 43 1.30 -4.88 -13.07
C ARG A 43 0.77 -6.30 -13.23
N GLN A 44 0.85 -7.11 -12.17
CA GLN A 44 0.48 -8.54 -12.19
C GLN A 44 -0.93 -8.77 -11.64
N PHE A 45 -1.29 -8.05 -10.58
CA PHE A 45 -2.43 -8.36 -9.71
C PHE A 45 -3.32 -7.15 -9.47
N ARG A 46 -3.44 -6.26 -10.46
CA ARG A 46 -4.40 -5.16 -10.38
C ARG A 46 -5.81 -5.73 -10.17
N ALA A 47 -6.54 -5.20 -9.20
CA ALA A 47 -7.92 -5.59 -8.98
C ALA A 47 -8.83 -4.90 -10.02
N ASP A 48 -9.39 -5.70 -10.92
CA ASP A 48 -10.40 -5.27 -11.88
C ASP A 48 -11.76 -5.81 -11.41
N GLY A 49 -12.37 -5.11 -10.45
CA GLY A 49 -13.67 -5.49 -9.89
C GLY A 49 -13.94 -4.91 -8.50
N PRO A 50 -15.16 -5.07 -7.98
CA PRO A 50 -15.48 -4.70 -6.61
C PRO A 50 -14.67 -5.56 -5.63
N ALA A 51 -14.16 -4.92 -4.58
CA ALA A 51 -13.58 -5.63 -3.45
C ALA A 51 -14.67 -6.43 -2.70
N PRO A 52 -14.31 -7.50 -1.98
CA PRO A 52 -15.26 -8.24 -1.16
C PRO A 52 -15.90 -7.34 -0.10
N SER A 53 -17.05 -7.76 0.44
CA SER A 53 -17.75 -7.00 1.48
C SER A 53 -17.01 -6.99 2.81
N ASP A 54 -16.23 -8.03 3.10
CA ASP A 54 -15.49 -8.17 4.36
C ASP A 54 -14.08 -7.56 4.25
N MET A 55 -14.04 -6.23 4.22
CA MET A 55 -12.81 -5.45 4.15
C MET A 55 -12.56 -4.74 5.48
N ARG A 56 -11.38 -4.97 6.06
CA ARG A 56 -10.91 -4.26 7.24
C ARG A 56 -10.19 -2.96 6.86
N ASN A 57 -10.95 -1.86 6.93
CA ASN A 57 -10.49 -0.51 6.63
C ASN A 57 -9.49 0.04 7.66
N PHE A 58 -8.75 1.07 7.27
CA PHE A 58 -7.78 1.81 8.11
C PHE A 58 -6.74 0.91 8.79
N THR A 59 -6.36 -0.15 8.10
CA THR A 59 -5.31 -1.07 8.51
C THR A 59 -3.93 -0.47 8.27
N THR A 60 -2.99 -0.88 9.12
CA THR A 60 -1.56 -0.61 8.94
C THR A 60 -0.84 -1.87 8.43
N GLY A 61 -0.04 -1.71 7.39
CA GLY A 61 0.79 -2.76 6.82
C GLY A 61 2.12 -2.20 6.30
N LYS A 62 3.05 -3.09 5.96
CA LYS A 62 4.32 -2.74 5.31
C LYS A 62 4.48 -3.54 4.04
N ILE A 63 4.79 -2.87 2.94
CA ILE A 63 5.02 -3.50 1.63
C ILE A 63 6.40 -3.10 1.14
N GLY A 64 7.24 -4.11 0.93
CA GLY A 64 8.67 -3.95 0.77
C GLY A 64 9.26 -3.13 1.92
N TRP A 65 9.70 -1.92 1.60
CA TRP A 65 10.37 -1.01 2.52
C TRP A 65 9.47 0.07 3.09
N ILE A 66 8.25 0.24 2.56
CA ILE A 66 7.35 1.35 2.88
C ILE A 66 6.25 0.92 3.84
N ASP A 67 6.05 1.72 4.89
CA ASP A 67 4.97 1.56 5.86
C ASP A 67 3.71 2.31 5.40
N TYR A 68 2.61 1.58 5.28
CA TYR A 68 1.28 2.10 4.97
C TYR A 68 0.48 2.18 6.27
N LYS A 69 0.50 3.34 6.93
CA LYS A 69 -0.11 3.54 8.26
C LYS A 69 -1.56 4.02 8.13
N SER A 70 -2.49 3.21 8.62
CA SER A 70 -3.93 3.49 8.64
C SER A 70 -4.51 3.93 7.29
N CYS A 71 -3.93 3.46 6.18
CA CYS A 71 -4.29 3.87 4.83
C CYS A 71 -4.59 2.69 3.89
N LEU A 72 -4.67 1.48 4.43
CA LEU A 72 -5.04 0.27 3.70
C LEU A 72 -6.37 -0.27 4.19
N ALA A 73 -7.22 -0.70 3.27
CA ALA A 73 -8.25 -1.68 3.51
C ALA A 73 -7.73 -3.04 3.04
N VAL A 74 -7.91 -4.06 3.88
CA VAL A 74 -7.44 -5.42 3.63
C VAL A 74 -8.60 -6.38 3.79
N GLY A 75 -8.73 -7.34 2.89
CA GLY A 75 -9.72 -8.40 2.96
C GLY A 75 -9.37 -9.52 1.99
N GLY A 76 -10.21 -10.52 1.89
CA GLY A 76 -9.97 -11.66 1.00
C GLY A 76 -11.25 -12.38 0.64
N ASP A 77 -11.21 -13.08 -0.48
CA ASP A 77 -12.24 -14.02 -0.93
C ASP A 77 -11.56 -15.27 -1.50
N ALA A 78 -12.32 -16.18 -2.13
CA ALA A 78 -11.74 -17.37 -2.75
C ALA A 78 -10.73 -17.08 -3.89
N GLN A 79 -10.73 -15.87 -4.46
CA GLN A 79 -9.85 -15.47 -5.56
C GLN A 79 -8.52 -14.92 -5.07
N GLY A 80 -8.47 -14.25 -3.91
CA GLY A 80 -7.20 -13.74 -3.40
C GLY A 80 -7.30 -12.74 -2.25
N LEU A 81 -6.12 -12.26 -1.86
CA LEU A 81 -5.92 -11.19 -0.90
C LEU A 81 -6.08 -9.82 -1.58
N TYR A 82 -6.96 -8.99 -1.03
CA TYR A 82 -7.17 -7.63 -1.50
C TYR A 82 -6.39 -6.64 -0.64
N LEU A 83 -5.63 -5.77 -1.30
CA LEU A 83 -4.95 -4.64 -0.69
C LEU A 83 -5.42 -3.37 -1.38
N VAL A 84 -6.25 -2.59 -0.68
CA VAL A 84 -6.94 -1.45 -1.26
C VAL A 84 -6.56 -0.18 -0.48
N PRO A 85 -5.71 0.69 -1.04
CA PRO A 85 -5.34 1.91 -0.35
C PRO A 85 -6.47 2.96 -0.41
N ASN A 86 -6.43 3.92 0.51
CA ASN A 86 -7.35 5.05 0.52
C ASN A 86 -7.29 5.84 -0.80
N LEU A 87 -8.40 6.52 -1.14
CA LEU A 87 -8.62 7.16 -2.45
C LEU A 87 -7.45 8.06 -2.90
N ILE A 88 -6.86 8.83 -1.98
CA ILE A 88 -5.75 9.75 -2.25
C ILE A 88 -4.50 9.03 -2.79
N PHE A 89 -4.24 7.80 -2.34
CA PHE A 89 -3.06 7.02 -2.74
C PHE A 89 -3.29 6.22 -4.02
N ARG A 90 -4.55 6.01 -4.43
CA ARG A 90 -4.92 5.12 -5.56
C ARG A 90 -4.35 5.55 -6.91
N LEU A 91 -4.01 6.82 -7.08
CA LEU A 91 -3.41 7.33 -8.31
C LEU A 91 -2.14 6.56 -8.72
N PHE A 92 -1.33 6.17 -7.73
CA PHE A 92 -0.09 5.42 -7.96
C PHE A 92 -0.04 4.07 -7.24
N HIS A 93 -1.03 3.79 -6.40
CA HIS A 93 -1.21 2.53 -5.70
C HIS A 93 -2.58 1.96 -6.06
N PRO A 94 -2.77 1.46 -7.29
CA PRO A 94 -4.05 0.89 -7.64
C PRO A 94 -4.38 -0.29 -6.71
N PRO A 95 -5.66 -0.54 -6.41
CA PRO A 95 -6.09 -1.70 -5.65
C PRO A 95 -5.52 -3.00 -6.22
N LEU A 96 -5.10 -3.91 -5.34
CA LEU A 96 -4.52 -5.20 -5.70
C LEU A 96 -5.45 -6.34 -5.29
N ARG A 97 -5.46 -7.40 -6.09
CA ARG A 97 -6.02 -8.72 -5.75
C ARG A 97 -4.97 -9.79 -6.05
N ILE A 98 -4.22 -10.17 -5.03
CA ILE A 98 -3.12 -11.12 -5.11
C ILE A 98 -3.70 -12.53 -4.95
N PRO A 99 -3.60 -13.41 -5.96
CA PRO A 99 -4.06 -14.80 -5.84
C PRO A 99 -3.35 -15.53 -4.70
N TRP A 100 -4.06 -16.38 -3.98
CA TRP A 100 -3.48 -17.16 -2.88
C TRP A 100 -2.28 -18.02 -3.32
N SER A 101 -2.30 -18.52 -4.56
CA SER A 101 -1.22 -19.29 -5.17
C SER A 101 0.09 -18.51 -5.36
N GLU A 102 0.02 -17.17 -5.37
CA GLU A 102 1.18 -16.29 -5.51
C GLU A 102 1.77 -15.91 -4.15
N ILE A 103 1.13 -16.30 -3.05
CA ILE A 103 1.56 -16.00 -1.69
C ILE A 103 2.39 -17.17 -1.15
N HIS A 104 3.61 -16.86 -0.71
CA HIS A 104 4.59 -17.83 -0.22
C HIS A 104 5.41 -17.27 0.94
N ASP A 105 6.24 -18.11 1.57
CA ASP A 105 7.15 -17.75 2.66
C ASP A 105 6.47 -17.00 3.83
N ARG A 106 5.40 -17.59 4.37
CA ARG A 106 4.67 -16.99 5.49
C ARG A 106 5.41 -17.19 6.80
N GLU A 107 5.58 -16.11 7.54
CA GLU A 107 6.21 -16.03 8.86
C GLU A 107 5.32 -15.22 9.81
N VAL A 108 4.93 -15.82 10.93
CA VAL A 108 4.18 -15.12 11.98
C VAL A 108 5.13 -14.77 13.11
N THR A 109 5.31 -13.46 13.34
CA THR A 109 6.20 -12.95 14.39
C THR A 109 5.41 -12.23 15.47
N SER A 110 5.75 -12.42 16.74
CA SER A 110 5.18 -11.66 17.85
C SER A 110 6.20 -10.66 18.39
N PHE A 111 5.86 -9.38 18.40
CA PHE A 111 6.69 -8.34 19.00
C PHE A 111 5.84 -7.49 19.96
N PHE A 112 6.20 -7.48 21.25
CA PHE A 112 5.50 -6.71 22.29
C PHE A 112 3.97 -6.85 22.21
N PHE A 113 3.47 -8.09 22.27
CA PHE A 113 2.04 -8.47 22.18
C PHE A 113 1.35 -8.22 20.83
N VAL A 114 2.03 -7.60 19.86
CA VAL A 114 1.49 -7.43 18.51
C VAL A 114 2.02 -8.54 17.61
N LYS A 115 1.13 -9.44 17.19
CA LYS A 115 1.42 -10.43 16.16
C LYS A 115 1.40 -9.80 14.77
N ARG A 116 2.41 -10.11 13.98
CA ARG A 116 2.60 -9.64 12.60
C ARG A 116 2.75 -10.84 11.69
N ASP A 117 1.95 -10.85 10.65
CA ASP A 117 1.95 -11.86 9.62
C ASP A 117 2.74 -11.30 8.44
N THR A 118 3.83 -11.97 8.05
CA THR A 118 4.69 -11.55 6.94
C THR A 118 4.69 -12.65 5.90
N PHE A 119 4.49 -12.30 4.64
CA PHE A 119 4.56 -13.24 3.51
C PHE A 119 5.14 -12.52 2.30
N ARG A 120 5.42 -13.25 1.24
CA ARG A 120 5.92 -12.73 -0.03
C ARG A 120 4.91 -12.98 -1.13
N ALA A 121 4.87 -12.09 -2.11
CA ALA A 121 3.98 -12.22 -3.25
C ALA A 121 4.59 -11.70 -4.56
N GLY A 122 4.17 -12.33 -5.66
CA GLY A 122 4.50 -11.97 -7.03
C GLY A 122 5.93 -12.31 -7.45
N GLU A 123 6.23 -12.01 -8.72
CA GLU A 123 7.51 -12.35 -9.39
C GLU A 123 8.75 -11.80 -8.65
N HIS A 124 8.65 -10.60 -8.08
CA HIS A 124 9.75 -9.98 -7.34
C HIS A 124 9.76 -10.35 -5.84
N SER A 125 8.96 -11.34 -5.43
CA SER A 125 8.81 -11.82 -4.05
C SER A 125 8.70 -10.66 -3.05
N THR A 126 7.82 -9.71 -3.37
CA THR A 126 7.64 -8.49 -2.59
C THR A 126 7.13 -8.85 -1.22
N ARG A 127 7.86 -8.44 -0.18
CA ARG A 127 7.49 -8.72 1.21
C ARG A 127 6.28 -7.88 1.60
N ILE A 128 5.23 -8.53 2.06
CA ILE A 128 4.01 -7.92 2.59
C ILE A 128 3.90 -8.32 4.05
N ARG A 129 3.71 -7.33 4.92
CA ARG A 129 3.56 -7.54 6.36
C ARG A 129 2.30 -6.86 6.83
N LEU A 130 1.45 -7.62 7.49
CA LEU A 130 0.19 -7.19 8.06
C LEU A 130 0.14 -7.50 9.55
N ARG A 131 -0.81 -6.90 10.27
CA ARG A 131 -1.11 -7.33 11.64
C ARG A 131 -1.88 -8.64 11.57
N ALA A 132 -1.55 -9.60 12.42
CA ALA A 132 -2.19 -10.92 12.39
C ALA A 132 -3.71 -10.85 12.60
N ALA A 133 -4.20 -9.91 13.42
CA ALA A 133 -5.64 -9.71 13.61
C ALA A 133 -6.40 -9.37 12.31
N VAL A 134 -5.71 -8.86 11.29
CA VAL A 134 -6.30 -8.56 9.98
C VAL A 134 -6.33 -9.80 9.09
N THR A 135 -5.34 -10.69 9.25
CA THR A 135 -5.21 -11.91 8.45
C THR A 135 -5.88 -13.13 9.10
N GLU A 136 -6.28 -13.05 10.37
CA GLU A 136 -6.91 -14.14 11.13
C GLU A 136 -8.17 -14.70 10.46
N SER A 137 -9.05 -13.85 9.91
CA SER A 137 -10.21 -14.33 9.14
C SER A 137 -9.84 -14.96 7.80
N LEU A 138 -8.61 -14.75 7.34
CA LEU A 138 -8.07 -15.23 6.06
C LEU A 138 -7.11 -16.41 6.25
N ASP A 139 -6.90 -16.87 7.49
CA ASP A 139 -5.95 -17.95 7.82
C ASP A 139 -6.24 -19.24 7.06
N PHE A 140 -7.51 -19.49 6.73
CA PHE A 140 -7.93 -20.63 5.93
C PHE A 140 -7.34 -20.64 4.49
N TYR A 141 -7.08 -19.46 3.91
CA TYR A 141 -6.54 -19.32 2.57
C TYR A 141 -5.02 -19.14 2.53
N LEU A 142 -4.43 -18.72 3.64
CA LEU A 142 -3.01 -18.44 3.73
C LEU A 142 -2.21 -19.75 3.82
N PRO A 143 -0.99 -19.79 3.25
CA PRO A 143 -0.11 -20.93 3.44
C PRO A 143 0.20 -21.12 4.94
N PRO A 144 0.62 -22.34 5.34
CA PRO A 144 1.06 -22.58 6.70
C PRO A 144 2.23 -21.65 7.05
N ALA A 145 2.23 -21.17 8.29
CA ALA A 145 3.35 -20.39 8.79
C ALA A 145 4.56 -21.30 9.03
N ASN A 146 5.74 -20.86 8.57
CA ASN A 146 7.03 -21.50 8.84
C ASN A 146 7.52 -21.24 10.27
#